data_AF-A0A4Q1JKJ2-F1
#
_entry.id   AF-A0A4Q1JKJ2-F1
#
_cell.length_a   1.000
_cell.length_b   1.000
_cell.length_c   1.000
_cell.angle_alpha   90.00
_cell.angle_beta   90.00
_cell.angle_gamma   90.00
#
_symmetry.space_group_name_H-M   'P 1'
#
loop_
_entity.id
_entity.type
_entity.pdbx_description
1 polymer ?
#
loop_
_entity_poly.entity_id
_entity_poly.type
_entity_poly.pdbx_seq_one_letter_code
_entity_poly.pdbx_strand_id
1 'polypeptide(L)' 'MTNFDNSFIKAIVDQLKLRLNRSLTKSELDAFSIKRSGIAYEMIMDFISDEQKSKLEIEKYVEAVVEENYK' A
#
# COMPACT_ATOMS: atom_id res chain seq x y z
N MET A 1 8.97 -12.61 14.53
CA MET A 1 8.50 -11.34 13.92
C MET A 1 8.51 -11.47 12.40
N THR A 2 7.59 -12.25 11.84
CA THR A 2 7.52 -12.51 10.38
C THR A 2 6.08 -12.65 9.92
N ASN A 3 5.21 -13.24 10.74
CA ASN A 3 3.79 -13.38 10.40
C ASN A 3 3.03 -12.05 10.50
N PHE A 4 3.42 -11.17 11.43
CA PHE A 4 2.77 -9.86 11.62
C PHE A 4 2.93 -8.97 10.39
N ASP A 5 4.18 -8.71 9.96
CA ASP A 5 4.47 -7.89 8.77
C ASP A 5 3.76 -8.43 7.53
N ASN A 6 3.78 -9.75 7.33
CA ASN A 6 3.12 -10.39 6.19
C ASN A 6 1.59 -10.21 6.22
N SER A 7 0.97 -10.19 7.40
CA SER A 7 -0.46 -9.92 7.52
C SER A 7 -0.81 -8.48 7.15
N PHE A 8 -0.01 -7.50 7.58
CA PHE A 8 -0.22 -6.09 7.22
C PHE A 8 0.02 -5.81 5.75
N ILE A 9 1.13 -6.31 5.20
CA ILE A 9 1.43 -6.20 3.76
C ILE A 9 0.28 -6.78 2.95
N LYS A 10 -0.22 -7.96 3.32
CA LYS A 10 -1.36 -8.57 2.63
C LYS A 10 -2.62 -7.71 2.73
N ALA A 11 -2.95 -7.19 3.91
CA ALA A 11 -4.12 -6.32 4.11
C ALA A 11 -4.05 -5.05 3.25
N ILE A 12 -2.88 -4.40 3.21
CA ILE A 12 -2.63 -3.22 2.38
C ILE A 12 -2.81 -3.55 0.90
N VAL A 13 -2.21 -4.64 0.42
CA VAL A 13 -2.30 -5.06 -0.98
C VAL A 13 -3.75 -5.39 -1.37
N ASP A 14 -4.49 -6.10 -0.52
CA ASP A 14 -5.88 -6.46 -0.78
C ASP A 14 -6.78 -5.21 -0.80
N GLN A 15 -6.56 -4.27 0.13
CA GLN A 15 -7.29 -3.01 0.17
C GLN A 15 -6.98 -2.11 -1.02
N LEU A 16 -5.72 -2.03 -1.46
CA LEU A 16 -5.33 -1.29 -2.66
C LEU A 16 -6.01 -1.85 -3.91
N LYS A 17 -6.06 -3.18 -4.09
CA LYS A 17 -6.77 -3.80 -5.22
C LYS A 17 -8.25 -3.43 -5.23
N LEU A 18 -8.89 -3.41 -4.06
CA LEU A 18 -10.28 -3.04 -3.90
C LEU A 18 -10.52 -1.56 -4.24
N ARG A 19 -9.72 -0.64 -3.68
CA ARG A 19 -9.88 0.80 -3.87
C ARG A 19 -9.54 1.27 -5.28
N LEU A 20 -8.54 0.64 -5.91
CA LEU A 20 -8.14 0.94 -7.28
C LEU A 20 -8.99 0.21 -8.32
N ASN A 21 -9.73 -0.81 -7.92
CA ASN A 21 -10.49 -1.70 -8.81
C ASN A 21 -9.62 -2.25 -9.95
N ARG A 22 -8.37 -2.64 -9.62
CA ARG A 22 -7.41 -3.26 -10.55
C ARG A 22 -6.38 -4.08 -9.78
N SER A 23 -5.66 -4.94 -10.51
CA SER A 23 -4.47 -5.59 -9.99
C SER A 23 -3.30 -4.60 -9.83
N LEU A 24 -2.45 -4.86 -8.85
CA LEU A 24 -1.17 -4.17 -8.69
C LEU A 24 -0.13 -4.74 -9.65
N THR A 25 0.73 -3.87 -10.18
CA THR A 25 1.91 -4.25 -10.97
C THR A 25 2.97 -4.87 -10.07
N LYS A 26 3.97 -5.52 -10.68
CA LYS A 26 5.08 -6.10 -9.92
C LYS A 26 5.84 -5.05 -9.10
N SER A 27 6.13 -3.88 -9.68
CA SER A 27 6.84 -2.80 -9.00
C SER A 27 6.05 -2.25 -7.80
N GLU A 28 4.71 -2.16 -7.92
CA GLU A 28 3.84 -1.76 -6.81
C GLU A 28 3.88 -2.81 -5.69
N LEU A 29 3.75 -4.10 -6.04
CA LEU A 29 3.83 -5.18 -5.06
C LEU A 29 5.17 -5.21 -4.33
N ASP A 30 6.27 -5.05 -5.06
CA ASP A 30 7.62 -5.02 -4.52
C ASP A 30 7.79 -3.81 -3.56
N ALA A 31 7.31 -2.63 -3.94
CA ALA A 31 7.36 -1.41 -3.12
C ALA A 31 6.61 -1.54 -1.78
N PHE A 32 5.43 -2.17 -1.79
CA PHE A 32 4.64 -2.42 -0.57
C PHE A 32 5.10 -3.65 0.22
N SER A 33 5.97 -4.50 -0.35
CA SER A 33 6.55 -5.67 0.34
C SER A 33 7.80 -5.31 1.16
N ILE A 34 8.34 -4.10 1.02
CA ILE A 34 9.45 -3.61 1.83
C ILE A 34 8.99 -3.49 3.28
N LYS A 35 9.81 -4.00 4.21
CA LYS A 35 9.49 -3.96 5.64
C LYS A 35 9.47 -2.52 6.15
N ARG A 36 8.40 -2.18 6.86
CA ARG A 36 8.21 -0.85 7.49
C ARG A 36 7.91 -1.02 8.98
N SER A 37 7.95 0.08 9.72
CA SER A 37 7.50 0.08 11.12
C SER A 37 5.98 -0.20 11.21
N GLY A 38 5.51 -0.72 12.34
CA GLY A 38 4.06 -0.94 12.57
C GLY A 38 3.23 0.33 12.33
N ILE A 39 3.73 1.47 12.81
CA ILE A 39 3.12 2.80 12.61
C ILE A 39 2.99 3.13 11.13
N ALA A 40 4.00 2.82 10.32
CA ALA A 40 3.92 3.07 8.87
C ALA A 40 2.87 2.19 8.20
N TYR A 41 2.71 0.93 8.61
CA TYR A 41 1.62 0.09 8.11
C TYR A 41 0.24 0.64 8.48
N GLU A 42 0.06 1.11 9.72
CA GLU A 42 -1.18 1.75 10.17
C GLU A 42 -1.48 3.01 9.34
N MET A 43 -0.51 3.91 9.16
CA MET A 43 -0.70 5.12 8.36
C MET A 43 -1.07 4.82 6.90
N ILE A 44 -0.43 3.81 6.29
CA ILE A 44 -0.78 3.37 4.93
C ILE A 44 -2.23 2.89 4.91
N MET A 45 -2.60 2.01 5.86
CA MET A 45 -3.93 1.42 5.92
C MET A 45 -5.01 2.47 6.16
N ASP A 46 -4.79 3.43 7.05
CA ASP A 46 -5.70 4.54 7.32
C ASP A 46 -5.92 5.39 6.07
N PHE A 47 -4.84 5.73 5.36
CA PHE A 47 -4.92 6.55 4.15
C PHE A 47 -5.70 5.84 3.03
N ILE A 48 -5.45 4.56 2.77
CA ILE A 48 -6.11 3.83 1.67
C ILE A 48 -7.55 3.42 2.02
N SER A 49 -7.86 3.29 3.31
CA SER A 49 -9.21 2.93 3.79
C SER A 49 -10.13 4.14 3.93
N ASP A 50 -9.58 5.37 3.91
CA ASP A 50 -10.37 6.60 3.92
C ASP A 50 -11.25 6.70 2.65
N GLU A 51 -12.57 6.65 2.86
CA GLU A 51 -13.59 6.73 1.81
C GLU A 51 -13.66 8.13 1.17
N GLN A 52 -13.17 9.16 1.86
CA GLN A 52 -13.09 10.51 1.31
C GLN A 52 -11.99 10.63 0.25
N LYS A 53 -11.03 9.69 0.21
CA LYS A 53 -10.00 9.66 -0.83
C LYS A 53 -10.59 9.19 -2.15
N SER A 54 -10.35 9.98 -3.18
CA SER A 54 -10.64 9.57 -4.55
C SER A 54 -9.68 8.46 -4.99
N LYS A 55 -10.10 7.65 -5.96
CA LYS A 55 -9.23 6.65 -6.59
C LYS A 55 -7.92 7.27 -7.09
N LEU A 56 -7.99 8.47 -7.69
CA LEU A 56 -6.82 9.19 -8.21
C LEU A 56 -5.82 9.56 -7.11
N GLU A 57 -6.28 9.93 -5.92
CA GLU A 57 -5.38 10.19 -4.78
C GLU A 57 -4.66 8.93 -4.33
N ILE A 58 -5.36 7.79 -4.31
CA ILE A 58 -4.75 6.49 -3.99
C ILE A 58 -3.73 6.09 -5.07
N GLU A 59 -4.04 6.32 -6.35
CA GLU A 59 -3.10 6.06 -7.46
C GLU A 59 -1.82 6.88 -7.31
N LYS A 60 -1.94 8.20 -7.08
CA LYS A 60 -0.79 9.08 -6.85
C LYS A 60 0.04 8.68 -5.64
N TYR A 61 -0.63 8.23 -4.58
CA TYR A 61 0.06 7.73 -3.39
C TYR A 61 0.87 6.47 -3.71
N VAL A 62 0.28 5.51 -4.43
CA VAL A 62 0.98 4.30 -4.87
C VAL A 62 2.18 4.65 -5.76
N GLU A 63 2.01 5.57 -6.72
CA GLU A 63 3.10 6.06 -7.56
C GLU A 63 4.23 6.67 -6.73
N ALA A 64 3.91 7.54 -5.77
CA ALA A 64 4.90 8.16 -4.88
C ALA A 64 5.66 7.10 -4.05
N VAL A 65 4.95 6.12 -3.49
CA VAL A 65 5.58 5.02 -2.73
C VAL A 65 6.50 4.19 -3.63
N VAL A 66 6.09 3.90 -4.87
CA VAL A 66 6.95 3.20 -5.83
C VAL A 66 8.20 4.04 -6.12
N GLU A 67 8.05 5.31 -6.49
CA GLU A 67 9.18 6.19 -6.79
C GLU A 67 10.18 6.31 -5.64
N GLU A 68 9.71 6.42 -4.40
CA GLU A 68 10.58 6.50 -3.22
C GLU A 68 11.43 5.24 -3.01
N ASN A 69 10.93 4.06 -3.37
CA ASN A 69 11.65 2.80 -3.17
C ASN A 69 12.64 2.46 -4.31
N TYR A 70 12.54 3.14 -5.45
CA TYR A 70 13.41 2.93 -6.62
C TYR A 70 14.32 4.13 -6.93
N LYS A 71 14.42 5.10 -6.03
CA LYS A 71 15.46 6.14 -6.02
C LYS A 71 16.77 5.62 -5.44
#